data_AF-A0A969ZLG5-F1
#
_entry.id   AF-A0A969ZLG5-F1
#
_cell.length_a   1.000
_cell.length_b   1.000
_cell.length_c   1.000
_cell.angle_alpha   90.00
_cell.angle_beta   90.00
_cell.angle_gamma   90.00
#
_symmetry.space_group_name_H-M   'P 1'
#
loop_
_entity.id
_entity.type
_entity.pdbx_description
1 polymer ?
#
loop_
_entity_poly.entity_id
_entity_poly.type
_entity_poly.pdbx_seq_one_letter_code
_entity_poly.pdbx_strand_id
1 'polypeptide(L)'
;LKENLNKEDLFKLFKIAGENGAHEVKLLEPILSGDLLNKENLENIFYTREDREKLIAIQHEANKISRFPKITSFAYTESQEKFGCGAGTQHSYISATGDLYPCDFLPMEFGNVRDKSIKEIWKEMNEVIGIPKIGCFAQRINTLVYEKSKGNLPLNKMDSIEICKNNKNKIFPKYYRDLQ
;
A
#
# COMPACT_ATOMS: atom_id res chain seq x y z
N LEU A 1 11.14 0.03 15.27
CA LEU A 1 9.96 -0.51 14.57
C LEU A 1 10.15 -1.98 14.21
N LYS A 2 11.25 -2.36 13.53
CA LYS A 2 11.66 -3.77 13.31
C LYS A 2 11.78 -4.58 14.59
N GLU A 3 12.37 -3.99 15.63
CA GLU A 3 12.57 -4.64 16.94
C GLU A 3 11.26 -5.00 17.66
N ASN A 4 10.14 -4.37 17.27
CA ASN A 4 8.82 -4.62 17.86
C ASN A 4 8.05 -5.73 17.13
N LEU A 5 8.68 -6.44 16.17
CA LEU A 5 8.13 -7.65 15.56
C LEU A 5 8.26 -8.87 16.48
N ASN A 6 8.11 -8.66 17.79
CA ASN A 6 8.06 -9.71 18.78
C ASN A 6 6.66 -10.31 18.83
N LYS A 7 6.56 -11.61 18.59
CA LYS A 7 5.32 -12.38 18.66
C LYS A 7 4.60 -12.21 19.99
N GLU A 8 5.33 -12.26 21.12
CA GLU A 8 4.72 -12.18 22.45
C GLU A 8 4.01 -10.84 22.65
N ASP A 9 4.66 -9.74 22.26
CA ASP A 9 4.12 -8.40 22.42
C ASP A 9 2.96 -8.14 21.45
N LEU A 10 3.06 -8.62 20.21
CA LEU A 10 1.96 -8.59 19.26
C LEU A 10 0.76 -9.39 19.75
N PHE A 11 0.96 -10.57 20.36
CA PHE A 11 -0.13 -11.37 20.90
C PHE A 11 -0.78 -10.71 22.12
N LYS A 12 0.00 -10.03 22.98
CA LYS A 12 -0.55 -9.19 24.05
C LYS A 12 -1.42 -8.07 23.47
N LEU A 13 -0.94 -7.38 22.44
CA LEU A 13 -1.71 -6.33 21.75
C LEU A 13 -3.02 -6.87 21.15
N PHE A 14 -2.97 -8.01 20.44
CA PHE A 14 -4.16 -8.61 19.83
C PHE A 14 -5.20 -9.02 20.89
N LYS A 15 -4.73 -9.57 22.01
CA LYS A 15 -5.59 -9.90 23.14
C LYS A 15 -6.28 -8.65 23.69
N ILE A 16 -5.51 -7.60 24.01
CA ILE A 16 -6.04 -6.33 24.53
C ILE A 16 -7.06 -5.73 23.55
N ALA A 17 -6.73 -5.71 22.25
CA ALA A 17 -7.64 -5.21 21.22
C ALA A 17 -8.97 -6.00 21.20
N GLY A 18 -8.91 -7.33 21.25
CA GLY A 18 -10.10 -8.18 21.31
C GLY A 18 -10.92 -7.97 22.59
N GLU A 19 -10.27 -7.87 23.76
CA GLU A 19 -10.92 -7.59 25.05
C GLU A 19 -11.63 -6.22 25.08
N ASN A 20 -11.18 -5.27 24.24
CA ASN A 20 -11.81 -3.96 24.08
C ASN A 20 -12.79 -3.89 22.89
N GLY A 21 -13.17 -5.03 22.30
CA GLY A 21 -14.21 -5.09 21.26
C GLY A 21 -13.73 -4.77 19.85
N ALA A 22 -12.41 -4.77 19.58
CA ALA A 22 -11.92 -4.66 18.22
C ALA A 22 -12.31 -5.92 17.41
N HIS A 23 -12.79 -5.73 16.19
CA HIS A 23 -13.07 -6.82 15.26
C HIS A 23 -11.86 -7.18 14.39
N GLU A 24 -10.99 -6.21 14.14
CA GLU A 24 -9.80 -6.36 13.32
C GLU A 24 -8.63 -5.55 13.88
N VAL A 25 -7.42 -6.09 13.77
CA VAL A 25 -6.16 -5.36 13.94
C VAL A 25 -5.40 -5.41 12.62
N LYS A 26 -5.12 -4.23 12.05
CA LYS A 26 -4.34 -4.07 10.82
C LYS A 26 -2.90 -3.69 11.14
N LEU A 27 -1.95 -4.55 10.77
CA LEU A 27 -0.52 -4.27 10.85
C LEU A 27 -0.06 -3.61 9.55
N LEU A 28 0.22 -2.31 9.62
CA LEU A 28 0.77 -1.54 8.50
C LEU A 28 2.29 -1.59 8.52
N GLU A 29 2.90 -1.65 7.34
CA GLU A 29 4.34 -1.50 7.17
C GLU A 29 4.68 -0.03 6.84
N PRO A 30 5.86 0.48 7.23
CA PRO A 30 6.31 1.80 6.78
C PRO A 30 6.35 1.85 5.25
N ILE A 31 5.86 2.94 4.65
CA ILE A 31 5.84 3.14 3.19
C ILE A 31 6.73 4.32 2.85
N LEU A 32 7.67 4.15 1.90
CA LEU A 32 8.61 5.18 1.47
C LEU A 32 7.87 6.37 0.85
N SER A 33 7.57 7.38 1.66
CA SER A 33 6.73 8.53 1.30
C SER A 33 6.97 9.69 2.26
N GLY A 34 6.64 10.91 1.84
CA GLY A 34 6.82 12.12 2.65
C GLY A 34 8.27 12.28 3.12
N ASP A 35 8.47 12.63 4.39
CA ASP A 35 9.79 12.85 4.98
C ASP A 35 10.72 11.64 4.91
N LEU A 36 10.18 10.41 4.78
CA LEU A 36 10.99 9.20 4.64
C LEU A 36 11.81 9.19 3.34
N LEU A 37 11.43 9.96 2.33
CA LEU A 37 12.20 10.08 1.08
C LEU A 37 13.55 10.78 1.26
N ASN A 38 13.70 11.57 2.32
CA ASN A 38 14.91 12.34 2.62
C ASN A 38 15.66 11.80 3.84
N LYS A 39 15.27 10.65 4.39
CA LYS A 39 15.90 10.07 5.58
C LYS A 39 17.07 9.16 5.23
N GLU A 40 18.10 9.24 6.05
CA GLU A 40 19.17 8.25 6.12
C GLU A 40 18.74 7.03 6.96
N ASN A 41 19.48 5.93 6.85
CA ASN A 41 19.30 4.70 7.62
C ASN A 41 17.91 4.03 7.45
N LEU A 42 17.39 4.04 6.22
CA LEU A 42 16.10 3.47 5.83
C LEU A 42 16.00 1.96 6.16
N GLU A 43 17.13 1.26 6.16
CA GLU A 43 17.21 -0.15 6.53
C GLU A 43 16.75 -0.43 7.97
N ASN A 44 16.83 0.54 8.89
CA ASN A 44 16.34 0.37 10.26
C ASN A 44 14.82 0.61 10.39
N ILE A 45 14.21 1.20 9.35
CA ILE A 45 12.79 1.56 9.31
C ILE A 45 12.01 0.51 8.53
N PHE A 46 12.42 0.22 7.30
CA PHE A 46 11.67 -0.67 6.40
C PHE A 46 11.89 -2.14 6.73
N TYR A 47 10.82 -2.92 6.58
CA TYR A 47 10.85 -4.36 6.74
C TYR A 47 11.58 -5.04 5.58
N THR A 48 12.48 -5.95 5.93
CA THR A 48 13.08 -6.88 4.97
C THR A 48 12.05 -7.94 4.55
N ARG A 49 12.44 -8.76 3.57
CA ARG A 49 11.66 -9.94 3.22
C ARG A 49 11.45 -10.88 4.42
N GLU A 50 12.47 -11.10 5.24
CA GLU A 50 12.40 -11.97 6.41
C GLU A 50 11.43 -11.42 7.47
N ASP A 51 11.46 -10.11 7.70
CA ASP A 51 10.52 -9.43 8.61
C ASP A 51 9.07 -9.60 8.14
N ARG A 52 8.84 -9.45 6.83
CA ARG A 52 7.52 -9.66 6.22
C ARG A 52 7.06 -11.11 6.36
N GLU A 53 7.93 -12.08 6.12
CA GLU A 53 7.64 -13.51 6.29
C GLU A 53 7.29 -13.85 7.75
N LYS A 54 8.03 -13.29 8.72
CA LYS A 54 7.73 -13.39 10.16
C LYS A 54 6.35 -12.82 10.49
N LEU A 55 6.03 -11.62 9.99
CA LEU A 55 4.71 -10.99 10.17
C LEU A 55 3.57 -11.82 9.59
N ILE A 56 3.76 -12.40 8.40
CA ILE A 56 2.79 -13.27 7.75
C ILE A 56 2.55 -14.52 8.61
N ALA A 57 3.62 -15.15 9.12
CA ALA A 57 3.50 -16.30 10.01
C ALA A 57 2.75 -15.97 11.30
N ILE A 58 3.09 -14.86 11.95
CA ILE A 58 2.41 -14.35 13.16
C ILE A 58 0.92 -14.11 12.89
N GLN A 59 0.57 -13.47 11.77
CA GLN A 59 -0.82 -13.26 11.37
C GLN A 59 -1.57 -14.59 11.22
N HIS A 60 -0.98 -15.57 10.53
CA HIS A 60 -1.63 -16.87 10.32
C HIS A 60 -1.82 -17.65 11.60
N GLU A 61 -0.86 -17.57 12.54
CA GLU A 61 -0.98 -18.21 13.84
C GLU A 61 -2.05 -17.52 14.70
N ALA A 62 -2.03 -16.19 14.81
CA ALA A 62 -2.99 -15.42 15.58
C ALA A 62 -4.43 -15.64 15.10
N ASN A 63 -4.64 -15.74 13.78
CA ASN A 63 -5.96 -15.98 13.20
C ASN A 63 -6.54 -17.39 13.46
N LYS A 64 -5.76 -18.32 14.05
CA LYS A 64 -6.28 -19.62 14.52
C LYS A 64 -6.86 -19.54 15.93
N ILE A 65 -6.65 -18.43 16.64
CA ILE A 65 -7.08 -18.23 18.02
C ILE A 65 -8.45 -17.52 18.00
N SER A 66 -9.51 -18.23 18.37
CA SER A 66 -10.89 -17.73 18.28
C SER A 66 -11.17 -16.45 19.09
N ARG A 67 -10.45 -16.25 20.20
CA ARG A 67 -10.59 -15.05 21.06
C ARG A 67 -9.86 -13.82 20.54
N PHE A 68 -9.08 -13.93 19.48
CA PHE A 68 -8.37 -12.78 18.90
C PHE A 68 -9.24 -12.10 17.84
N PRO A 69 -9.10 -10.77 17.67
CA PRO A 69 -9.66 -10.10 16.51
C PRO A 69 -9.05 -10.67 15.23
N LYS A 70 -9.69 -10.39 14.09
CA LYS A 70 -9.11 -10.70 12.79
C LYS A 70 -7.78 -9.96 12.66
N ILE A 71 -6.69 -10.68 12.42
CA ILE A 71 -5.40 -10.05 12.17
C ILE A 71 -5.17 -9.98 10.66
N THR A 72 -4.89 -8.79 10.15
CA THR A 72 -4.45 -8.58 8.77
C THR A 72 -3.15 -7.78 8.77
N SER A 73 -2.23 -8.15 7.89
CA SER A 73 -0.99 -7.43 7.67
C SER A 73 -0.94 -6.94 6.23
N PHE A 74 -0.41 -5.74 6.04
CA PHE A 74 -0.12 -5.22 4.69
C PHE A 74 0.89 -6.13 3.98
N ALA A 75 1.87 -6.65 4.73
CA ALA A 75 2.87 -7.60 4.25
C ALA A 75 2.25 -8.79 3.51
N TYR A 76 1.15 -9.36 4.02
CA TYR A 76 0.39 -10.44 3.36
C TYR A 76 -0.61 -9.91 2.34
N THR A 77 -1.44 -8.94 2.74
CA THR A 77 -2.62 -8.48 1.99
C THR A 77 -2.24 -7.91 0.64
N GLU A 78 -1.18 -7.09 0.61
CA GLU A 78 -0.66 -6.48 -0.62
C GLU A 78 0.42 -7.32 -1.33
N SER A 79 0.69 -8.53 -0.85
CA SER A 79 1.62 -9.44 -1.52
C SER A 79 1.02 -10.08 -2.76
N GLN A 80 1.88 -10.65 -3.60
CA GLN A 80 1.42 -11.50 -4.71
C GLN A 80 0.61 -12.72 -4.27
N GLU A 81 0.77 -13.18 -3.04
CA GLU A 81 0.09 -14.37 -2.51
C GLU A 81 -1.38 -14.08 -2.14
N LYS A 82 -1.76 -12.80 -2.13
CA LYS A 82 -3.13 -12.35 -1.87
C LYS A 82 -3.61 -11.36 -2.92
N PHE A 83 -3.84 -10.09 -2.57
CA PHE A 83 -4.52 -9.11 -3.43
C PHE A 83 -3.56 -8.22 -4.22
N GLY A 84 -2.26 -8.19 -3.90
CA GLY A 84 -1.36 -7.18 -4.47
C GLY A 84 -1.70 -5.75 -4.01
N CYS A 85 -0.97 -4.77 -4.53
CA CYS A 85 -1.27 -3.36 -4.29
C CYS A 85 -2.41 -2.89 -5.20
N GLY A 86 -3.50 -2.44 -4.56
CA GLY A 86 -4.73 -1.98 -5.22
C GLY A 86 -4.72 -0.51 -5.65
N ALA A 87 -3.60 0.20 -5.53
CA ALA A 87 -3.51 1.64 -5.84
C ALA A 87 -3.93 1.93 -7.29
N GLY A 88 -4.95 2.77 -7.45
CA GLY A 88 -5.59 3.15 -8.71
C GLY A 88 -6.27 2.01 -9.48
N THR A 89 -6.38 0.82 -8.88
CA THR A 89 -7.08 -0.33 -9.47
C THR A 89 -8.32 -0.72 -8.69
N GLN A 90 -8.24 -0.71 -7.36
CA GLN A 90 -9.32 -1.03 -6.42
C GLN A 90 -9.67 0.14 -5.51
N HIS A 91 -8.69 0.99 -5.20
CA HIS A 91 -8.88 2.19 -4.41
C HIS A 91 -8.12 3.37 -5.02
N SER A 92 -8.50 4.59 -4.61
CA SER A 92 -7.83 5.85 -4.91
C SER A 92 -7.88 6.76 -3.70
N TYR A 93 -7.18 7.88 -3.80
CA TYR A 93 -7.27 8.96 -2.83
C TYR A 93 -7.60 10.27 -3.54
N ILE A 94 -8.52 11.06 -2.98
CA ILE A 94 -8.79 12.42 -3.42
C ILE A 94 -8.15 13.35 -2.39
N SER A 95 -7.24 14.22 -2.83
CA SER A 95 -6.57 15.18 -1.95
C SER A 95 -7.53 16.23 -1.41
N ALA A 96 -7.08 17.00 -0.40
CA ALA A 96 -7.83 18.13 0.13
C ALA A 96 -8.10 19.24 -0.92
N THR A 97 -7.29 19.32 -1.97
CA THR A 97 -7.46 20.24 -3.11
C THR A 97 -8.35 19.66 -4.22
N GLY A 98 -8.73 18.38 -4.13
CA GLY A 98 -9.58 17.69 -5.09
C GLY A 98 -8.84 16.85 -6.13
N ASP A 99 -7.51 16.73 -6.04
CA ASP A 99 -6.71 15.97 -7.00
C ASP A 99 -6.84 14.46 -6.75
N LEU A 100 -7.09 13.68 -7.79
CA LEU A 100 -7.17 12.22 -7.71
C LEU A 100 -5.78 11.59 -7.85
N TYR A 101 -5.41 10.79 -6.85
CA TYR A 101 -4.17 10.03 -6.77
C TYR A 101 -4.45 8.51 -6.76
N PRO A 102 -3.49 7.67 -7.21
CA PRO A 102 -3.62 6.21 -7.13
C PRO A 102 -3.80 5.68 -5.70
N CYS A 103 -3.11 6.27 -4.74
CA CYS A 103 -3.34 6.09 -3.30
C CYS A 103 -2.81 7.32 -2.55
N ASP A 104 -3.07 7.37 -1.25
CA ASP A 104 -2.60 8.42 -0.33
C ASP A 104 -1.07 8.51 -0.25
N PHE A 105 -0.36 7.41 -0.50
CA PHE A 105 1.11 7.37 -0.54
C PHE A 105 1.73 7.68 -1.91
N LEU A 106 0.92 7.93 -2.95
CA LEU A 106 1.38 8.15 -4.33
C LEU A 106 0.89 9.52 -4.83
N PRO A 107 1.58 10.63 -4.52
CA PRO A 107 1.19 11.97 -4.93
C PRO A 107 1.45 12.21 -6.43
N MET A 108 0.73 11.48 -7.27
CA MET A 108 0.73 11.51 -8.73
C MET A 108 -0.68 11.91 -9.18
N GLU A 109 -0.85 13.13 -9.70
CA GLU A 109 -2.19 13.61 -10.08
C GLU A 109 -2.67 13.01 -11.41
N PHE A 110 -3.95 12.64 -11.47
CA PHE A 110 -4.62 12.24 -12.72
C PHE A 110 -5.69 13.25 -13.17
N GLY A 111 -6.03 14.20 -12.31
CA GLY A 111 -7.00 15.27 -12.56
C GLY A 111 -7.71 15.69 -11.27
N ASN A 112 -8.40 16.82 -11.32
CA ASN A 112 -9.11 17.39 -10.17
C ASN A 112 -10.63 17.17 -10.29
N VAL A 113 -11.25 16.67 -9.23
CA VAL A 113 -12.70 16.35 -9.18
C VAL A 113 -13.59 17.60 -9.22
N ARG A 114 -13.01 18.79 -9.06
CA ARG A 114 -13.70 20.08 -9.23
C ARG A 114 -13.89 20.46 -10.70
N ASP A 115 -13.03 19.92 -11.58
CA ASP A 115 -13.03 20.23 -13.01
C ASP A 115 -13.67 19.12 -13.85
N LYS A 116 -13.50 17.86 -13.44
CA LYS A 116 -13.97 16.67 -14.16
C LYS A 116 -14.65 15.68 -13.23
N SER A 117 -15.55 14.86 -13.77
CA SER A 117 -16.22 13.82 -12.98
C SER A 117 -15.23 12.78 -12.46
N ILE A 118 -15.41 12.34 -11.22
CA ILE A 118 -14.58 11.27 -10.62
C ILE A 118 -14.57 10.00 -11.48
N LYS A 119 -15.69 9.66 -12.12
CA LYS A 119 -15.81 8.50 -13.01
C LYS A 119 -14.85 8.58 -14.21
N GLU A 120 -14.73 9.76 -14.81
CA GLU A 120 -13.83 9.99 -15.94
C GLU A 120 -12.36 9.86 -15.50
N ILE A 121 -11.97 10.59 -14.45
CA ILE A 121 -10.59 10.62 -13.98
C ILE A 121 -10.15 9.24 -13.47
N TRP A 122 -11.03 8.54 -12.72
CA TRP A 122 -10.78 7.18 -12.25
C TRP A 122 -10.58 6.20 -13.41
N LYS A 123 -11.45 6.25 -14.44
CA LYS A 123 -11.34 5.35 -15.60
C LYS A 123 -9.99 5.52 -16.30
N GLU A 124 -9.58 6.76 -16.55
CA GLU A 124 -8.29 7.07 -17.18
C GLU A 124 -7.12 6.53 -16.35
N MET A 125 -7.11 6.82 -15.04
CA MET A 125 -6.07 6.35 -14.13
C MET A 125 -6.00 4.81 -14.08
N ASN A 126 -7.16 4.16 -13.96
CA ASN A 126 -7.28 2.72 -13.87
C ASN A 126 -6.73 2.02 -15.12
N GLU A 127 -7.08 2.49 -16.32
CA GLU A 127 -6.59 1.96 -17.60
C GLU A 127 -5.06 2.11 -17.76
N VAL A 128 -4.52 3.23 -17.29
CA VAL A 128 -3.09 3.52 -17.32
C VAL A 128 -2.31 2.66 -16.33
N ILE A 129 -2.84 2.42 -15.12
CA ILE A 129 -2.19 1.58 -14.11
C ILE A 129 -2.33 0.08 -14.46
N GLY A 130 -3.47 -0.31 -15.03
CA GLY A 130 -3.79 -1.66 -15.44
C GLY A 130 -4.24 -2.53 -14.27
N ILE A 131 -3.50 -3.60 -14.00
CA ILE A 131 -3.84 -4.58 -12.96
C ILE A 131 -3.10 -4.29 -11.65
N PRO A 132 -3.58 -4.83 -10.50
CA PRO A 132 -2.91 -4.68 -9.22
C PRO A 132 -1.42 -5.04 -9.25
N LYS A 133 -0.61 -4.30 -8.51
CA LYS A 133 0.84 -4.54 -8.48
C LYS A 133 1.19 -5.70 -7.56
N ILE A 134 2.37 -6.29 -7.77
CA ILE A 134 2.95 -7.32 -6.91
C ILE A 134 3.82 -6.58 -5.90
N GLY A 135 3.31 -6.38 -4.69
CA GLY A 135 3.91 -5.50 -3.68
C GLY A 135 3.45 -4.05 -3.78
N CYS A 136 3.74 -3.28 -2.73
CA CYS A 136 3.36 -1.87 -2.60
C CYS A 136 3.95 -1.03 -3.74
N PHE A 137 3.11 -0.35 -4.51
CA PHE A 137 3.58 0.42 -5.66
C PHE A 137 4.41 1.64 -5.22
N ALA A 138 4.02 2.30 -4.13
CA ALA A 138 4.72 3.45 -3.55
C ALA A 138 6.18 3.13 -3.20
N GLN A 139 6.43 1.99 -2.57
CA GLN A 139 7.79 1.53 -2.24
C GLN A 139 8.71 1.43 -3.45
N ARG A 140 8.15 1.15 -4.64
CA ARG A 140 8.91 0.96 -5.87
C ARG A 140 9.21 2.28 -6.58
N ILE A 141 8.31 3.25 -6.51
CA ILE A 141 8.38 4.43 -7.40
C ILE A 141 8.52 5.78 -6.69
N ASN A 142 8.34 5.87 -5.37
CA ASN A 142 8.28 7.19 -4.74
C ASN A 142 9.58 7.99 -4.82
N THR A 143 10.75 7.33 -4.84
CA THR A 143 12.02 8.01 -5.14
C THR A 143 11.98 8.67 -6.52
N LEU A 144 11.56 7.92 -7.56
CA LEU A 144 11.43 8.42 -8.92
C LEU A 144 10.37 9.54 -9.03
N VAL A 145 9.23 9.39 -8.35
CA VAL A 145 8.17 10.42 -8.31
C VAL A 145 8.73 11.71 -7.71
N TYR A 146 9.43 11.61 -6.58
CA TYR A 146 10.01 12.76 -5.90
C TYR A 146 11.08 13.45 -6.75
N GLU A 147 11.98 12.68 -7.37
CA GLU A 147 13.01 13.19 -8.28
C GLU A 147 12.41 13.90 -9.50
N LYS A 148 11.45 13.28 -10.20
CA LYS A 148 10.77 13.91 -11.36
C LYS A 148 10.00 15.16 -10.96
N SER A 149 9.42 15.19 -9.76
CA SER A 149 8.74 16.37 -9.22
C SER A 149 9.70 17.49 -8.80
N LYS A 150 11.01 17.22 -8.76
CA LYS A 150 12.03 18.14 -8.18
C LYS A 150 11.66 18.59 -6.76
N GLY A 151 11.07 17.68 -5.99
CA GLY A 151 10.55 17.92 -4.64
C GLY A 151 9.20 18.65 -4.56
N ASN A 152 8.62 19.09 -5.68
CA ASN A 152 7.34 19.81 -5.71
C ASN A 152 6.19 18.86 -6.06
N LEU A 153 5.55 18.31 -5.04
CA LEU A 153 4.44 17.37 -5.17
C LEU A 153 3.07 18.10 -5.19
N PRO A 154 2.04 17.55 -5.88
CA PRO A 154 2.04 16.27 -6.59
C PRO A 154 2.76 16.31 -7.94
N LEU A 155 3.20 15.15 -8.42
CA LEU A 155 3.77 14.98 -9.75
C LEU A 155 2.68 15.21 -10.81
N ASN A 156 2.98 16.03 -11.82
CA ASN A 156 2.04 16.37 -12.89
C ASN A 156 1.51 15.14 -13.64
N LYS A 157 0.34 15.30 -14.27
CA LYS A 157 -0.35 14.22 -14.97
C LYS A 157 0.46 13.52 -16.07
N MET A 158 1.23 14.26 -16.87
CA MET A 158 1.97 13.68 -17.99
C MET A 158 3.04 12.69 -17.48
N ASP A 159 3.83 13.13 -16.50
CA ASP A 159 4.84 12.28 -15.86
C ASP A 159 4.21 11.12 -15.08
N SER A 160 3.09 11.37 -14.40
CA SER A 160 2.33 10.33 -13.69
C SER A 160 1.88 9.19 -14.60
N ILE A 161 1.37 9.53 -15.80
CA ILE A 161 0.98 8.56 -16.82
C ILE A 161 2.20 7.79 -17.33
N GLU A 162 3.31 8.47 -17.58
CA GLU A 162 4.55 7.85 -18.05
C GLU A 162 5.07 6.80 -17.05
N ILE A 163 5.20 7.17 -15.77
CA ILE A 163 5.63 6.25 -14.71
C ILE A 163 4.72 5.03 -14.65
N CYS A 164 3.40 5.22 -14.69
CA CYS A 164 2.45 4.11 -14.61
C CYS A 164 2.54 3.16 -15.81
N LYS A 165 2.69 3.70 -17.04
CA LYS A 165 2.89 2.90 -18.26
C LYS A 165 4.15 2.04 -18.18
N ASN A 166 5.24 2.61 -17.67
CA ASN A 166 6.53 1.92 -17.52
C ASN A 166 6.53 0.88 -16.38
N ASN A 167 5.52 0.88 -15.52
CA ASN A 167 5.42 0.03 -14.33
C ASN A 167 4.19 -0.89 -14.35
N LYS A 168 3.69 -1.25 -15.53
CA LYS A 168 2.59 -2.21 -15.69
C LYS A 168 3.00 -3.62 -15.27
N ASN A 169 2.12 -4.30 -14.56
CA ASN A 169 2.26 -5.71 -14.24
C ASN A 169 1.60 -6.56 -15.33
N LYS A 170 2.18 -7.74 -15.60
CA LYS A 170 1.65 -8.72 -16.55
C LYS A 170 0.89 -9.87 -15.89
N ILE A 171 1.12 -10.08 -14.59
CA ILE A 171 0.59 -11.21 -13.84
C ILE A 171 -0.29 -10.64 -12.72
N PHE A 172 -1.53 -11.12 -12.65
CA PHE A 172 -2.44 -10.82 -11.55
C PHE A 172 -1.94 -11.45 -10.24
N PRO A 173 -2.13 -10.82 -9.07
CA PRO A 173 -1.94 -11.49 -7.77
C PRO A 173 -2.78 -12.77 -7.64
N LYS A 174 -2.35 -13.67 -6.76
CA LYS A 174 -2.91 -15.02 -6.59
C LYS A 174 -4.43 -15.00 -6.44
N TYR A 175 -4.96 -14.10 -5.63
CA TYR A 175 -6.40 -14.02 -5.39
C TYR A 175 -7.23 -13.93 -6.69
N TYR A 176 -6.83 -13.10 -7.65
CA TYR A 176 -7.59 -12.95 -8.90
C TYR A 176 -7.38 -14.12 -9.86
N ARG A 177 -6.20 -14.75 -9.82
CA ARG A 177 -5.93 -15.94 -10.63
C ARG A 177 -6.77 -17.13 -10.15
N ASP A 178 -6.99 -17.23 -8.84
CA ASP A 178 -7.82 -18.29 -8.23
C ASP A 178 -9.33 -18.09 -8.46
N LEU A 179 -9.75 -16.90 -8.92
CA LEU A 179 -11.16 -16.57 -9.23
C LEU A 179 -11.53 -16.75 -10.72
N GLN A 180 -10.55 -16.99 -11.59
CA GLN A 180 -10.75 -17.23 -13.03
C GLN A 180 -11.06 -18.69 -13.29
#